data_AF-A0A1I7I7Q5-F1
#
_entry.id   AF-A0A1I7I7Q5-F1
#
_cell.length_a   1.000
_cell.length_b   1.000
_cell.length_c   1.000
_cell.angle_alpha   90.00
_cell.angle_beta   90.00
_cell.angle_gamma   90.00
#
_symmetry.space_group_name_H-M   'P 1'
#
loop_
_entity.id
_entity.type
_entity.pdbx_description
1 polymer ?
#
loop_
_entity_poly.entity_id
_entity_poly.type
_entity_poly.pdbx_seq_one_letter_code
_entity_poly.pdbx_strand_id
1 'polypeptide(L)'
;MSSQESYLQASGYIFHKDSAIWVRSGYTGISYSDGDDAELRIAGIIGRASDITVFSLELRRHCTDWPSLYHLSGTRANILRPFAAILRGDILEIGAGCGAITRYLGESGANTLALEGSPRRAAIVRSRTRDLENVTVLAEKFDQFRCDHQFDLITLIGVLEYANLFTSGENPALVMLQRVRSLLKPEGKLIIAIENQLGLKYFAGAPEDHLGQPMYGIEGRYRKDQPQTFGRTVLADLLEQAGFATVEFLAPFPDYKLPISILTEEGLSSKKFDGAALAWQSVRRDPQLPRSMSFSLELAWPEIFKNRLALDVANSFLVAVSPSQQKVLKPGILGYHYSTDRIPRYCKETVFEHIDENAIGVNYLILGSRKCEGETNPIINFKCPEKVIYAEGSPLSLEFIKIVTRDGWAIEEVGAFISRYIYLLGLIASQRGRVIDVAQVQEKLPGDFFDMVPQNIIVNLEEKPIPIDTEWSLKGDIELGWLLFRSLLLALGSGIDFGKNSKGQSFSRRAFIKSALSAAGYPLTDEDFSRFIALESVIQEHVSGHAAREFLIIWSEEQLLTYSVAERYGQVNQLNELIDECNRRISRLHELAMERDVLVHTILSSRSWRITRPFRAIARVLRSNQRAK
;
A
#
# COMPACT_ATOMS: atom_id res chain seq x y z
N MET A 1 -34.60 13.27 15.25
CA MET A 1 -33.69 12.22 15.73
C MET A 1 -33.72 11.09 14.74
N SER A 2 -32.57 10.63 14.27
CA SER A 2 -32.50 9.45 13.41
C SER A 2 -32.89 8.18 14.20
N SER A 3 -33.16 7.08 13.51
CA SER A 3 -33.37 5.77 14.16
C SER A 3 -32.17 5.38 15.03
N GLN A 4 -30.96 5.74 14.59
CA GLN A 4 -29.71 5.46 15.28
C GLN A 4 -29.58 6.19 16.60
N GLU A 5 -29.80 7.50 16.59
CA GLU A 5 -29.78 8.33 17.80
C GLU A 5 -30.77 7.82 18.86
N SER A 6 -31.93 7.33 18.41
CA SER A 6 -32.99 6.84 19.29
C SER A 6 -32.56 5.58 20.07
N TYR A 7 -31.96 4.59 19.41
CA TYR A 7 -31.50 3.39 20.12
C TYR A 7 -30.23 3.64 20.94
N LEU A 8 -29.38 4.60 20.54
CA LEU A 8 -28.20 4.96 21.33
C LEU A 8 -28.62 5.61 22.66
N GLN A 9 -29.59 6.52 22.60
CA GLN A 9 -30.16 7.12 23.80
C GLN A 9 -30.83 6.06 24.69
N ALA A 10 -31.59 5.13 24.10
CA ALA A 10 -32.19 4.01 24.84
C ALA A 10 -31.14 3.10 25.51
N SER A 11 -29.97 2.96 24.89
CA SER A 11 -28.83 2.20 25.42
C SER A 11 -28.00 2.96 26.46
N GLY A 12 -28.38 4.19 26.80
CA GLY A 12 -27.74 5.01 27.84
C GLY A 12 -26.54 5.84 27.37
N TYR A 13 -26.31 5.97 26.06
CA TYR A 13 -25.29 6.88 25.53
C TYR A 13 -25.77 8.33 25.59
N ILE A 14 -24.81 9.24 25.72
CA ILE A 14 -25.05 10.68 25.84
C ILE A 14 -24.42 11.37 24.63
N PHE A 15 -25.17 12.31 24.04
CA PHE A 15 -24.65 13.13 22.96
C PHE A 15 -23.77 14.26 23.51
N HIS A 16 -22.49 14.28 23.12
CA HIS A 16 -21.54 15.32 23.47
C HIS A 16 -21.57 16.44 22.42
N LYS A 17 -22.19 17.57 22.77
CA LYS A 17 -22.49 18.65 21.82
C LYS A 17 -21.26 19.26 21.14
N ASP A 18 -20.16 19.45 21.87
CA ASP A 18 -18.98 20.18 21.35
C ASP A 18 -18.24 19.40 20.26
N SER A 19 -18.22 18.06 20.37
CA SER A 19 -17.62 17.18 19.36
C SER A 19 -18.65 16.56 18.41
N ALA A 20 -19.93 16.79 18.66
CA ALA A 20 -21.06 16.22 17.92
C ALA A 20 -21.00 14.68 17.78
N ILE A 21 -20.54 13.99 18.83
CA ILE A 21 -20.48 12.52 18.88
C ILE A 21 -21.28 11.99 20.06
N TRP A 22 -21.66 10.72 19.99
CA TRP A 22 -22.17 9.97 21.13
C TRP A 22 -21.02 9.40 21.94
N VAL A 23 -21.19 9.34 23.26
CA VAL A 23 -20.23 8.77 24.21
C VAL A 23 -20.97 8.00 25.30
N ARG A 24 -20.32 7.00 25.87
CA ARG A 24 -20.75 6.48 27.18
C ARG A 24 -20.24 7.41 28.29
N SER A 25 -21.08 7.62 29.29
CA SER A 25 -20.72 8.41 30.48
C SER A 25 -19.42 7.89 31.12
N GLY A 26 -18.47 8.78 31.36
CA GLY A 26 -17.17 8.46 31.96
C GLY A 26 -16.17 7.72 31.05
N TYR A 27 -16.47 7.55 29.75
CA TYR A 27 -15.56 6.89 28.83
C TYR A 27 -14.36 7.77 28.45
N THR A 28 -13.14 7.26 28.65
CA THR A 28 -11.88 8.00 28.42
C THR A 28 -11.13 7.59 27.15
N GLY A 29 -11.53 6.49 26.50
CA GLY A 29 -10.90 5.98 25.27
C GLY A 29 -10.06 4.71 25.44
N ILE A 30 -9.53 4.22 24.32
CA ILE A 30 -8.45 3.21 24.27
C ILE A 30 -7.08 3.88 24.20
N SER A 31 -6.02 3.11 24.46
CA SER A 31 -4.63 3.59 24.42
C SER A 31 -3.99 3.58 23.03
N TYR A 32 -4.65 3.01 22.02
CA TYR A 32 -4.13 2.94 20.66
C TYR A 32 -4.10 4.31 19.98
N SER A 33 -2.99 4.65 19.33
CA SER A 33 -2.81 5.89 18.58
C SER A 33 -1.71 5.76 17.51
N ASP A 34 -1.83 6.55 16.45
CA ASP A 34 -0.79 6.70 15.39
C ASP A 34 0.25 7.78 15.78
N GLY A 35 0.17 8.29 17.03
CA GLY A 35 0.93 9.41 17.54
C GLY A 35 0.08 10.67 17.66
N ASP A 36 0.20 11.37 18.79
CA ASP A 36 -0.60 12.57 19.09
C ASP A 36 -0.42 13.67 18.03
N ASP A 37 0.82 13.95 17.62
CA ASP A 37 1.13 14.96 16.61
C ASP A 37 0.51 14.63 15.24
N ALA A 38 0.54 13.35 14.85
CA ALA A 38 -0.04 12.90 13.59
C ALA A 38 -1.56 13.08 13.59
N GLU A 39 -2.24 12.64 14.66
CA GLU A 39 -3.70 12.74 14.76
C GLU A 39 -4.18 14.19 14.91
N LEU A 40 -3.48 15.04 15.67
CA LEU A 40 -3.79 16.46 15.78
C LEU A 40 -3.61 17.20 14.45
N ARG A 41 -2.57 16.85 13.68
CA ARG A 41 -2.37 17.40 12.34
C ARG A 41 -3.50 16.98 11.39
N ILE A 42 -3.87 15.70 11.38
CA ILE A 42 -4.99 15.17 10.58
C ILE A 42 -6.30 15.85 10.96
N ALA A 43 -6.58 16.02 12.26
CA ALA A 43 -7.75 16.75 12.75
C ALA A 43 -7.79 18.19 12.23
N GLY A 44 -6.65 18.90 12.30
CA GLY A 44 -6.53 20.27 11.79
C GLY A 44 -6.73 20.37 10.28
N ILE A 45 -6.19 19.41 9.51
CA ILE A 45 -6.38 19.35 8.05
C ILE A 45 -7.87 19.17 7.71
N ILE A 46 -8.51 18.13 8.27
CA ILE A 46 -9.92 17.82 8.00
C ILE A 46 -10.85 18.96 8.44
N GLY A 47 -10.57 19.58 9.60
CA GLY A 47 -11.37 20.66 10.16
C GLY A 47 -11.33 21.95 9.35
N ARG A 48 -10.26 22.20 8.58
CA ARG A 48 -10.13 23.38 7.70
C ARG A 48 -10.48 23.11 6.26
N ALA A 49 -10.44 21.85 5.82
CA ALA A 49 -10.69 21.48 4.44
C ALA A 49 -12.11 21.86 4.02
N SER A 50 -12.30 22.42 2.83
CA SER A 50 -13.62 22.67 2.26
C SER A 50 -14.16 21.43 1.56
N ASP A 51 -13.32 20.76 0.77
CA ASP A 51 -13.65 19.48 0.13
C ASP A 51 -13.21 18.33 1.03
N ILE A 52 -14.19 17.66 1.63
CA ILE A 52 -14.00 16.46 2.45
C ILE A 52 -14.53 15.20 1.77
N THR A 53 -14.74 15.21 0.46
CA THR A 53 -15.19 14.01 -0.27
C THR A 53 -14.12 12.92 -0.31
N VAL A 54 -14.51 11.69 -0.70
CA VAL A 54 -13.56 10.58 -0.91
C VAL A 54 -12.49 10.95 -1.94
N PHE A 55 -12.84 11.72 -2.97
CA PHE A 55 -11.91 12.14 -4.03
C PHE A 55 -11.32 13.55 -3.83
N SER A 56 -11.36 14.07 -2.61
CA SER A 56 -10.85 15.41 -2.31
C SER A 56 -9.39 15.59 -2.72
N LEU A 57 -9.16 16.55 -3.62
CA LEU A 57 -7.80 16.97 -4.00
C LEU A 57 -7.14 17.78 -2.89
N GLU A 58 -7.94 18.52 -2.12
CA GLU A 58 -7.45 19.32 -1.00
C GLU A 58 -6.80 18.43 0.06
N LEU A 59 -7.45 17.32 0.41
CA LEU A 59 -6.92 16.38 1.40
C LEU A 59 -5.74 15.57 0.86
N ARG A 60 -5.77 15.19 -0.42
CA ARG A 60 -4.67 14.44 -1.03
C ARG A 60 -3.33 15.19 -0.97
N ARG A 61 -3.35 16.53 -1.09
CA ARG A 61 -2.14 17.38 -0.98
C ARG A 61 -1.45 17.27 0.38
N HIS A 62 -2.14 16.77 1.39
CA HIS A 62 -1.59 16.57 2.73
C HIS A 62 -1.07 15.15 2.99
N CYS A 63 -1.15 14.23 2.00
CA CYS A 63 -0.59 12.88 2.08
C CYS A 63 0.94 12.93 1.93
N THR A 64 1.64 13.37 2.98
CA THR A 64 3.10 13.55 3.00
C THR A 64 3.84 12.50 3.81
N ASP A 65 3.12 11.65 4.54
CA ASP A 65 3.64 10.57 5.36
C ASP A 65 2.63 9.44 5.47
N TRP A 66 3.01 8.34 6.12
CA TRP A 66 2.15 7.17 6.24
C TRP A 66 0.80 7.46 6.93
N PRO A 67 0.72 8.10 8.12
CA PRO A 67 -0.57 8.38 8.75
C PRO A 67 -1.49 9.26 7.89
N SER A 68 -0.96 10.31 7.26
CA SER A 68 -1.78 11.16 6.39
C SER A 68 -2.23 10.43 5.13
N LEU A 69 -1.35 9.64 4.49
CA LEU A 69 -1.72 8.79 3.35
C LEU A 69 -2.82 7.79 3.72
N TYR A 70 -2.69 7.12 4.87
CA TYR A 70 -3.66 6.13 5.34
C TYR A 70 -5.04 6.72 5.62
N HIS A 71 -5.11 7.91 6.25
CA HIS A 71 -6.38 8.51 6.67
C HIS A 71 -7.00 9.49 5.67
N LEU A 72 -6.21 10.07 4.77
CA LEU A 72 -6.69 11.11 3.84
C LEU A 72 -6.82 10.64 2.39
N SER A 73 -6.14 9.56 2.00
CA SER A 73 -6.20 9.05 0.62
C SER A 73 -7.55 8.44 0.29
N GLY A 74 -8.09 8.79 -0.89
CA GLY A 74 -9.27 8.15 -1.46
C GLY A 74 -9.04 6.69 -1.85
N THR A 75 -7.79 6.24 -2.00
CA THR A 75 -7.46 4.85 -2.36
C THR A 75 -7.97 3.86 -1.32
N ARG A 76 -7.99 4.23 -0.04
CA ARG A 76 -8.46 3.33 1.04
C ARG A 76 -9.92 2.91 0.85
N ALA A 77 -10.75 3.75 0.22
CA ALA A 77 -12.14 3.42 -0.09
C ALA A 77 -12.30 2.26 -1.10
N ASN A 78 -11.27 1.97 -1.90
CA ASN A 78 -11.33 0.91 -2.90
C ASN A 78 -11.57 -0.47 -2.30
N ILE A 79 -11.21 -0.70 -1.03
CA ILE A 79 -11.43 -1.97 -0.35
C ILE A 79 -12.91 -2.36 -0.26
N LEU A 80 -13.82 -1.39 -0.27
CA LEU A 80 -15.26 -1.61 -0.17
C LEU A 80 -16.02 -1.50 -1.50
N ARG A 81 -15.35 -1.08 -2.58
CA ARG A 81 -15.99 -0.94 -3.91
C ARG A 81 -16.56 -2.25 -4.48
N PRO A 82 -15.95 -3.44 -4.28
CA PRO A 82 -16.56 -4.70 -4.71
C PRO A 82 -17.95 -4.95 -4.12
N PHE A 83 -18.29 -4.28 -3.02
CA PHE A 83 -19.55 -4.43 -2.29
C PHE A 83 -20.51 -3.27 -2.49
N ALA A 84 -20.25 -2.33 -3.43
CA ALA A 84 -21.04 -1.12 -3.61
C ALA A 84 -22.56 -1.36 -3.73
N ALA A 85 -22.98 -2.49 -4.30
CA ALA A 85 -24.39 -2.86 -4.42
C ALA A 85 -25.09 -3.12 -3.06
N ILE A 86 -24.34 -3.58 -2.05
CA ILE A 86 -24.87 -3.96 -0.72
C ILE A 86 -24.55 -2.92 0.36
N LEU A 87 -23.84 -1.83 0.05
CA LEU A 87 -23.58 -0.73 0.99
C LEU A 87 -24.83 0.16 1.15
N ARG A 88 -25.92 -0.42 1.66
CA ARG A 88 -27.21 0.23 1.90
C ARG A 88 -27.81 -0.28 3.21
N GLY A 89 -28.82 0.42 3.72
CA GLY A 89 -29.44 0.07 5.00
C GLY A 89 -28.60 0.51 6.20
N ASP A 90 -28.76 -0.16 7.32
CA ASP A 90 -28.08 0.17 8.57
C ASP A 90 -26.74 -0.56 8.65
N ILE A 91 -25.66 0.22 8.68
CA ILE A 91 -24.28 -0.29 8.70
C ILE A 91 -23.62 0.07 10.03
N LEU A 92 -22.97 -0.90 10.67
CA LEU A 92 -22.06 -0.66 11.78
C LEU A 92 -20.61 -0.78 11.29
N GLU A 93 -19.87 0.31 11.35
CA GLU A 93 -18.42 0.31 11.14
C GLU A 93 -17.74 0.24 12.51
N ILE A 94 -17.01 -0.84 12.78
CA ILE A 94 -16.23 -0.98 13.99
C ILE A 94 -14.79 -0.57 13.65
N GLY A 95 -14.19 0.33 14.43
CA GLY A 95 -12.84 0.82 14.21
C GLY A 95 -12.75 1.86 13.09
N ALA A 96 -13.55 2.93 13.18
CA ALA A 96 -13.64 3.94 12.13
C ALA A 96 -12.33 4.72 11.87
N GLY A 97 -11.35 4.69 12.80
CA GLY A 97 -10.10 5.42 12.66
C GLY A 97 -10.36 6.93 12.53
N CYS A 98 -9.73 7.61 11.56
CA CYS A 98 -10.04 9.02 11.28
C CYS A 98 -11.16 9.21 10.22
N GLY A 99 -11.92 8.16 9.90
CA GLY A 99 -13.14 8.25 9.10
C GLY A 99 -12.96 8.12 7.58
N ALA A 100 -11.85 7.56 7.11
CA ALA A 100 -11.61 7.35 5.68
C ALA A 100 -12.67 6.42 5.04
N ILE A 101 -13.00 5.32 5.72
CA ILE A 101 -14.03 4.37 5.26
C ILE A 101 -15.43 4.88 5.60
N THR A 102 -15.63 5.44 6.80
CA THR A 102 -16.88 6.10 7.19
C THR A 102 -17.37 7.09 6.13
N ARG A 103 -16.45 7.90 5.60
CA ARG A 103 -16.77 8.86 4.55
C ARG A 103 -17.35 8.19 3.31
N TYR A 104 -16.74 7.10 2.85
CA TYR A 104 -17.21 6.35 1.69
C TYR A 104 -18.55 5.65 1.94
N LEU A 105 -18.75 5.07 3.13
CA LEU A 105 -20.02 4.46 3.53
C LEU A 105 -21.16 5.49 3.52
N GLY A 106 -20.91 6.67 4.08
CA GLY A 106 -21.87 7.77 4.09
C GLY A 106 -22.19 8.29 2.68
N GLU A 107 -21.17 8.47 1.82
CA GLU A 107 -21.38 8.87 0.41
C GLU A 107 -22.10 7.80 -0.43
N SER A 108 -22.03 6.52 -0.03
CA SER A 108 -22.77 5.42 -0.68
C SER A 108 -24.28 5.43 -0.37
N GLY A 109 -24.70 6.29 0.57
CA GLY A 109 -26.10 6.44 1.00
C GLY A 109 -26.53 5.46 2.09
N ALA A 110 -25.60 4.81 2.77
CA ALA A 110 -25.89 3.95 3.91
C ALA A 110 -26.20 4.75 5.18
N ASN A 111 -27.01 4.21 6.09
CA ASN A 111 -27.17 4.74 7.44
C ASN A 111 -26.04 4.16 8.30
N THR A 112 -24.97 4.93 8.51
CA THR A 112 -23.74 4.41 9.14
C THR A 112 -23.65 4.83 10.60
N LEU A 113 -23.53 3.83 11.49
CA LEU A 113 -23.03 4.02 12.85
C LEU A 113 -21.54 3.70 12.85
N ALA A 114 -20.70 4.72 13.00
CA ALA A 114 -19.25 4.58 13.13
C ALA A 114 -18.87 4.48 14.61
N LEU A 115 -18.39 3.31 15.01
CA LEU A 115 -17.88 3.02 16.35
C LEU A 115 -16.37 3.16 16.37
N GLU A 116 -15.86 4.05 17.22
CA GLU A 116 -14.42 4.30 17.35
C GLU A 116 -13.98 4.31 18.83
N GLY A 117 -12.92 3.58 19.15
CA GLY A 117 -12.44 3.46 20.52
C GLY A 117 -11.82 4.74 21.06
N SER A 118 -11.22 5.58 20.21
CA SER A 118 -10.60 6.85 20.62
C SER A 118 -11.57 8.03 20.47
N PRO A 119 -11.95 8.75 21.55
CA PRO A 119 -12.80 9.93 21.46
C PRO A 119 -12.23 11.02 20.53
N ARG A 120 -10.90 11.15 20.47
CA ARG A 120 -10.23 12.07 19.54
C ARG A 120 -10.48 11.67 18.10
N ARG A 121 -10.24 10.40 17.75
CA ARG A 121 -10.50 9.88 16.40
C ARG A 121 -11.97 9.96 16.03
N ALA A 122 -12.87 9.64 16.96
CA ALA A 122 -14.32 9.81 16.77
C ALA A 122 -14.70 11.27 16.42
N ALA A 123 -14.12 12.25 17.11
CA ALA A 123 -14.31 13.66 16.76
C ALA A 123 -13.78 14.00 15.35
N ILE A 124 -12.65 13.40 14.94
CA ILE A 124 -12.12 13.52 13.57
C ILE A 124 -13.09 12.90 12.54
N VAL A 125 -13.61 11.69 12.80
CA VAL A 125 -14.63 11.04 11.96
C VAL A 125 -15.84 11.93 11.78
N ARG A 126 -16.35 12.52 12.86
CA ARG A 126 -17.48 13.45 12.79
C ARG A 126 -17.15 14.69 11.96
N SER A 127 -15.95 15.26 12.14
CA SER A 127 -15.48 16.39 11.33
C SER A 127 -15.35 16.04 9.84
N ARG A 128 -14.88 14.82 9.52
CA ARG A 128 -14.73 14.27 8.16
C ARG A 128 -16.06 14.02 7.45
N THR A 129 -17.13 13.83 8.22
CA THR A 129 -18.48 13.48 7.75
C THR A 129 -19.50 14.55 8.08
N ARG A 130 -19.06 15.76 8.43
CA ARG A 130 -19.91 16.84 8.97
C ARG A 130 -21.06 17.26 8.05
N ASP A 131 -20.93 17.03 6.75
CA ASP A 131 -21.90 17.26 5.67
C ASP A 131 -22.83 16.08 5.40
N LEU A 132 -22.67 14.95 6.10
CA LEU A 132 -23.45 13.73 5.92
C LEU A 132 -24.34 13.49 7.15
N GLU A 133 -25.65 13.67 6.96
CA GLU A 133 -26.67 13.47 8.00
C GLU A 133 -26.92 11.98 8.32
N ASN A 134 -26.58 11.09 7.39
CA ASN A 134 -26.71 9.65 7.49
C ASN A 134 -25.54 8.96 8.24
N VAL A 135 -24.65 9.73 8.85
CA VAL A 135 -23.51 9.22 9.63
C VAL A 135 -23.63 9.64 11.09
N THR A 136 -23.80 8.63 11.96
CA THR A 136 -23.73 8.78 13.42
C THR A 136 -22.38 8.27 13.91
N VAL A 137 -21.75 8.98 14.84
CA VAL A 137 -20.45 8.58 15.42
C VAL A 137 -20.59 8.33 16.91
N LEU A 138 -20.11 7.17 17.37
CA LEU A 138 -20.06 6.75 18.77
C LEU A 138 -18.62 6.48 19.18
N ALA A 139 -18.17 7.14 20.24
CA ALA A 139 -16.90 6.83 20.89
C ALA A 139 -17.10 5.78 22.00
N GLU A 140 -16.72 4.54 21.72
CA GLU A 140 -16.75 3.43 22.68
C GLU A 140 -15.89 2.24 22.23
N LYS A 141 -15.49 1.38 23.17
CA LYS A 141 -14.88 0.08 22.88
C LYS A 141 -15.92 -0.93 22.42
N PHE A 142 -15.60 -1.70 21.38
CA PHE A 142 -16.51 -2.73 20.88
C PHE A 142 -16.89 -3.78 21.94
N ASP A 143 -15.98 -4.14 22.86
CA ASP A 143 -16.27 -5.07 23.96
C ASP A 143 -17.30 -4.54 24.97
N GLN A 144 -17.54 -3.22 24.98
CA GLN A 144 -18.46 -2.55 25.89
C GLN A 144 -19.68 -1.97 25.17
N PHE A 145 -19.68 -1.99 23.84
CA PHE A 145 -20.78 -1.54 23.01
C PHE A 145 -22.06 -2.35 23.25
N ARG A 146 -23.04 -1.70 23.86
CA ARG A 146 -24.40 -2.23 24.11
C ARG A 146 -25.37 -1.64 23.10
N CYS A 147 -26.05 -2.52 22.37
CA CYS A 147 -27.09 -2.16 21.42
C CYS A 147 -27.98 -3.37 21.16
N ASP A 148 -29.29 -3.18 21.21
CA ASP A 148 -30.28 -4.22 20.85
C ASP A 148 -30.64 -4.16 19.35
N HIS A 149 -30.13 -3.15 18.62
CA HIS A 149 -30.35 -3.01 17.18
C HIS A 149 -29.47 -3.99 16.39
N GLN A 150 -30.03 -4.53 15.31
CA GLN A 150 -29.32 -5.40 14.38
C GLN A 150 -29.05 -4.69 13.06
N PHE A 151 -27.89 -4.96 12.47
CA PHE A 151 -27.39 -4.27 11.28
C PHE A 151 -27.51 -5.13 10.02
N ASP A 152 -27.71 -4.47 8.88
CA ASP A 152 -27.68 -5.11 7.55
C ASP A 152 -26.25 -5.47 7.16
N LEU A 153 -25.28 -4.65 7.57
CA LEU A 153 -23.88 -4.87 7.29
C LEU A 153 -22.99 -4.42 8.45
N ILE A 154 -21.96 -5.21 8.76
CA ILE A 154 -20.91 -4.83 9.71
C ILE A 154 -19.56 -4.88 9.00
N THR A 155 -18.67 -3.93 9.32
CA THR A 155 -17.29 -3.95 8.81
C THR A 155 -16.26 -4.09 9.95
N LEU A 156 -15.22 -4.90 9.70
CA LEU A 156 -14.02 -5.06 10.52
C LEU A 156 -12.79 -4.86 9.62
N ILE A 157 -12.38 -3.62 9.38
CA ILE A 157 -11.26 -3.28 8.47
C ILE A 157 -10.06 -2.80 9.30
N GLY A 158 -9.07 -3.67 9.49
CA GLY A 158 -7.94 -3.41 10.39
C GLY A 158 -8.37 -3.33 11.86
N VAL A 159 -9.07 -4.37 12.33
CA VAL A 159 -9.65 -4.44 13.68
C VAL A 159 -9.47 -5.82 14.31
N LEU A 160 -9.75 -6.88 13.56
CA LEU A 160 -9.78 -8.25 14.09
C LEU A 160 -8.42 -8.67 14.67
N GLU A 161 -7.33 -8.15 14.11
CA GLU A 161 -5.97 -8.38 14.60
C GLU A 161 -5.75 -7.91 16.04
N TYR A 162 -6.50 -6.90 16.49
CA TYR A 162 -6.39 -6.34 17.84
C TYR A 162 -7.30 -7.03 18.86
N ALA A 163 -7.99 -8.11 18.50
CA ALA A 163 -8.93 -8.80 19.39
C ALA A 163 -8.28 -9.18 20.73
N ASN A 164 -7.03 -9.65 20.71
CA ASN A 164 -6.25 -10.00 21.92
C ASN A 164 -6.06 -8.83 22.91
N LEU A 165 -6.08 -7.58 22.44
CA LEU A 165 -5.89 -6.39 23.28
C LEU A 165 -7.19 -5.86 23.87
N PHE A 166 -8.30 -6.07 23.16
CA PHE A 166 -9.56 -5.37 23.45
C PHE A 166 -10.73 -6.30 23.73
N THR A 167 -10.58 -7.62 23.59
CA THR A 167 -11.62 -8.61 23.87
C THR A 167 -11.14 -9.61 24.89
N SER A 168 -11.95 -9.82 25.93
CA SER A 168 -11.67 -10.81 26.97
C SER A 168 -12.18 -12.20 26.54
N GLY A 169 -11.40 -13.24 26.78
CA GLY A 169 -11.78 -14.63 26.51
C GLY A 169 -10.57 -15.52 26.23
N GLU A 170 -10.78 -16.84 26.17
CA GLU A 170 -9.70 -17.78 25.82
C GLU A 170 -9.26 -17.65 24.35
N ASN A 171 -10.23 -17.37 23.46
CA ASN A 171 -10.00 -17.06 22.05
C ASN A 171 -10.66 -15.71 21.71
N PRO A 172 -9.97 -14.58 21.95
CA PRO A 172 -10.52 -13.23 21.76
C PRO A 172 -11.07 -12.97 20.35
N ALA A 173 -10.40 -13.47 19.31
CA ALA A 173 -10.84 -13.31 17.93
C ALA A 173 -12.20 -14.03 17.68
N LEU A 174 -12.34 -15.27 18.14
CA LEU A 174 -13.61 -16.00 18.04
C LEU A 174 -14.72 -15.30 18.83
N VAL A 175 -14.45 -14.85 20.05
CA VAL A 175 -15.42 -14.11 20.88
C VAL A 175 -15.87 -12.82 20.19
N MET A 176 -14.94 -12.07 19.59
CA MET A 176 -15.26 -10.87 18.82
C MET A 176 -16.18 -11.20 17.63
N LEU A 177 -15.85 -12.24 16.86
CA LEU A 177 -16.65 -12.65 15.70
C LEU A 177 -18.06 -13.14 16.11
N GLN A 178 -18.19 -13.89 17.21
CA GLN A 178 -19.48 -14.32 17.74
C GLN A 178 -20.35 -13.13 18.17
N ARG A 179 -19.74 -12.10 18.77
CA ARG A 179 -20.45 -10.86 19.10
C ARG A 179 -20.88 -10.09 17.86
N VAL A 180 -20.02 -9.98 16.85
CA VAL A 180 -20.39 -9.35 15.58
C VAL A 180 -21.58 -10.08 14.96
N ARG A 181 -21.55 -11.42 14.95
CA ARG A 181 -22.69 -12.23 14.47
C ARG A 181 -23.98 -11.90 15.22
N SER A 182 -23.97 -11.73 16.55
CA SER A 182 -25.20 -11.44 17.30
C SER A 182 -25.81 -10.08 16.97
N LEU A 183 -25.00 -9.14 16.46
CA LEU A 183 -25.43 -7.80 16.03
C LEU A 183 -25.89 -7.77 14.56
N LEU A 184 -25.72 -8.85 13.80
CA LEU A 184 -26.22 -8.94 12.43
C LEU A 184 -27.69 -9.35 12.41
N LYS A 185 -28.44 -8.79 11.45
CA LYS A 185 -29.73 -9.36 11.03
C LYS A 185 -29.50 -10.78 10.48
N PRO A 186 -30.55 -11.63 10.38
CA PRO A 186 -30.41 -12.99 9.83
C PRO A 186 -29.75 -13.08 8.44
N GLU A 187 -30.03 -12.11 7.57
CA GLU A 187 -29.42 -11.99 6.22
C GLU A 187 -28.31 -10.93 6.16
N GLY A 188 -27.89 -10.43 7.32
CA GLY A 188 -26.86 -9.41 7.42
C GLY A 188 -25.50 -9.94 6.97
N LYS A 189 -24.64 -9.05 6.49
CA LYS A 189 -23.31 -9.40 5.98
C LYS A 189 -22.20 -8.82 6.85
N LEU A 190 -21.09 -9.52 6.95
CA LEU A 190 -19.86 -9.00 7.56
C LEU A 190 -18.77 -8.91 6.50
N ILE A 191 -18.11 -7.76 6.42
CA ILE A 191 -16.91 -7.55 5.59
C ILE A 191 -15.71 -7.39 6.52
N ILE A 192 -14.68 -8.21 6.32
CA ILE A 192 -13.42 -8.18 7.07
C ILE A 192 -12.30 -7.82 6.10
N ALA A 193 -11.40 -6.94 6.51
CA ALA A 193 -10.12 -6.75 5.85
C ALA A 193 -9.01 -6.78 6.89
N ILE A 194 -8.01 -7.64 6.65
CA ILE A 194 -6.95 -7.96 7.62
C ILE A 194 -5.69 -8.42 6.90
N GLU A 195 -4.52 -8.11 7.45
CA GLU A 195 -3.24 -8.68 7.09
C GLU A 195 -3.26 -10.22 7.13
N ASN A 196 -2.57 -10.84 6.18
CA ASN A 196 -2.38 -12.29 6.17
C ASN A 196 -1.09 -12.62 6.92
N GLN A 197 -1.17 -13.49 7.93
CA GLN A 197 0.01 -13.98 8.66
C GLN A 197 1.13 -14.51 7.74
N LEU A 198 0.75 -15.06 6.58
CA LEU A 198 1.63 -15.68 5.59
C LEU A 198 1.73 -14.86 4.29
N GLY A 199 1.52 -13.54 4.35
CA GLY A 199 1.69 -12.66 3.20
C GLY A 199 3.08 -12.79 2.56
N LEU A 200 3.14 -12.81 1.22
CA LEU A 200 4.37 -13.01 0.46
C LEU A 200 5.44 -11.97 0.78
N LYS A 201 5.05 -10.72 1.10
CA LYS A 201 5.98 -9.66 1.52
C LYS A 201 6.80 -10.05 2.75
N TYR A 202 6.23 -10.82 3.69
CA TYR A 202 6.91 -11.24 4.91
C TYR A 202 7.98 -12.31 4.63
N PHE A 203 7.72 -13.23 3.68
CA PHE A 203 8.75 -14.17 3.21
C PHE A 203 9.91 -13.43 2.53
N ALA A 204 9.60 -12.32 1.86
CA ALA A 204 10.58 -11.44 1.27
C ALA A 204 11.21 -10.46 2.29
N GLY A 205 11.01 -10.66 3.60
CA GLY A 205 11.72 -9.95 4.66
C GLY A 205 11.08 -8.64 5.15
N ALA A 206 9.87 -8.31 4.68
CA ALA A 206 9.10 -7.22 5.29
C ALA A 206 8.82 -7.53 6.78
N PRO A 207 8.90 -6.52 7.67
CA PRO A 207 8.50 -6.69 9.06
C PRO A 207 6.99 -6.95 9.16
N GLU A 208 6.58 -7.70 10.18
CA GLU A 208 5.17 -7.81 10.57
C GLU A 208 4.60 -6.42 10.88
N ASP A 209 3.41 -6.09 10.36
CA ASP A 209 2.90 -4.71 10.26
C ASP A 209 2.60 -4.06 11.62
N HIS A 210 2.34 -4.85 12.68
CA HIS A 210 2.00 -4.34 14.01
C HIS A 210 3.16 -4.37 15.00
N LEU A 211 4.08 -5.33 14.82
CA LEU A 211 5.19 -5.58 15.75
C LEU A 211 6.54 -5.15 15.20
N GLY A 212 6.62 -4.83 13.91
CA GLY A 212 7.82 -4.26 13.28
C GLY A 212 8.99 -5.24 13.14
N GLN A 213 8.75 -6.55 13.31
CA GLN A 213 9.78 -7.58 13.28
C GLN A 213 9.59 -8.53 12.08
N PRO A 214 10.62 -8.76 11.23
CA PRO A 214 10.55 -9.75 10.16
C PRO A 214 10.30 -11.17 10.67
N MET A 215 9.64 -12.00 9.84
CA MET A 215 9.32 -13.41 10.09
C MET A 215 8.39 -13.71 11.29
N TYR A 216 7.98 -12.69 12.05
CA TYR A 216 7.24 -12.87 13.29
C TYR A 216 5.92 -13.65 13.12
N GLY A 217 5.12 -13.26 12.12
CA GLY A 217 3.88 -13.95 11.76
C GLY A 217 4.13 -15.35 11.19
N ILE A 218 5.09 -15.48 10.27
CA ILE A 218 5.43 -16.76 9.61
C ILE A 218 5.81 -17.84 10.64
N GLU A 219 6.55 -17.46 11.67
CA GLU A 219 6.99 -18.37 12.74
C GLU A 219 5.97 -18.51 13.87
N GLY A 220 4.82 -17.83 13.79
CA GLY A 220 3.75 -17.92 14.79
C GLY A 220 4.15 -17.40 16.17
N ARG A 221 4.94 -16.33 16.24
CA ARG A 221 5.53 -15.84 17.51
C ARG A 221 4.60 -14.98 18.39
N TYR A 222 3.35 -14.81 18.01
CA TYR A 222 2.36 -13.97 18.70
C TYR A 222 2.15 -14.37 20.16
N ARG A 223 2.12 -13.37 21.05
CA ARG A 223 1.69 -13.51 22.45
C ARG A 223 0.22 -13.14 22.60
N LYS A 224 -0.40 -13.61 23.69
CA LYS A 224 -1.84 -13.41 23.98
C LYS A 224 -2.25 -11.95 24.25
N ASP A 225 -1.28 -11.07 24.48
CA ASP A 225 -1.46 -9.64 24.77
C ASP A 225 -0.87 -8.77 23.63
N GLN A 226 -0.84 -9.30 22.41
CA GLN A 226 -0.36 -8.60 21.22
C GLN A 226 -1.37 -8.72 20.08
N PRO A 227 -1.32 -7.79 19.11
CA PRO A 227 -1.99 -7.99 17.83
C PRO A 227 -1.59 -9.32 17.20
N GLN A 228 -2.54 -9.97 16.55
CA GLN A 228 -2.34 -11.29 15.93
C GLN A 228 -3.12 -11.37 14.61
N THR A 229 -2.40 -11.72 13.56
CA THR A 229 -2.97 -12.02 12.24
C THR A 229 -3.15 -13.52 12.07
N PHE A 230 -3.92 -13.94 11.06
CA PHE A 230 -4.23 -15.35 10.81
C PHE A 230 -3.91 -15.73 9.36
N GLY A 231 -3.42 -16.94 9.14
CA GLY A 231 -3.40 -17.55 7.82
C GLY A 231 -4.83 -17.88 7.35
N ARG A 232 -5.00 -18.07 6.03
CA ARG A 232 -6.33 -18.26 5.40
C ARG A 232 -7.18 -19.34 6.07
N THR A 233 -6.65 -20.57 6.20
CA THR A 233 -7.39 -21.70 6.78
C THR A 233 -7.80 -21.42 8.22
N VAL A 234 -6.89 -20.88 9.03
CA VAL A 234 -7.18 -20.53 10.43
C VAL A 234 -8.27 -19.47 10.53
N LEU A 235 -8.25 -18.46 9.65
CA LEU A 235 -9.28 -17.43 9.61
C LEU A 235 -10.65 -18.00 9.17
N ALA A 236 -10.66 -18.88 8.16
CA ALA A 236 -11.88 -19.55 7.72
C ALA A 236 -12.51 -20.38 8.85
N ASP A 237 -11.70 -21.18 9.55
CA ASP A 237 -12.15 -22.00 10.68
C ASP A 237 -12.72 -21.15 11.83
N LEU A 238 -12.13 -19.98 12.11
CA LEU A 238 -12.65 -19.04 13.11
C LEU A 238 -14.02 -18.48 12.71
N LEU A 239 -14.21 -18.16 11.44
CA LEU A 239 -15.48 -17.64 10.91
C LEU A 239 -16.58 -18.71 10.93
N GLU A 240 -16.26 -19.93 10.55
CA GLU A 240 -17.19 -21.06 10.65
C GLU A 240 -17.58 -21.34 12.11
N GLN A 241 -16.62 -21.35 13.03
CA GLN A 241 -16.88 -21.52 14.48
C GLN A 241 -17.69 -20.37 15.08
N ALA A 242 -17.55 -19.15 14.57
CA ALA A 242 -18.41 -18.03 14.96
C ALA A 242 -19.86 -18.22 14.48
N GLY A 243 -20.08 -19.10 13.49
CA GLY A 243 -21.37 -19.49 12.95
C GLY A 243 -21.77 -18.73 11.69
N PHE A 244 -20.79 -18.36 10.86
CA PHE A 244 -21.02 -17.92 9.48
C PHE A 244 -21.11 -19.14 8.57
N ALA A 245 -22.14 -19.20 7.73
CA ALA A 245 -22.40 -20.33 6.82
C ALA A 245 -21.79 -20.12 5.43
N THR A 246 -21.46 -18.87 5.06
CA THR A 246 -20.78 -18.53 3.81
C THR A 246 -19.59 -17.65 4.12
N VAL A 247 -18.44 -18.02 3.54
CA VAL A 247 -17.17 -17.30 3.65
C VAL A 247 -16.57 -17.21 2.25
N GLU A 248 -16.46 -16.00 1.72
CA GLU A 248 -15.91 -15.73 0.39
C GLU A 248 -14.68 -14.84 0.53
N PHE A 249 -13.52 -15.32 0.04
CA PHE A 249 -12.26 -14.60 0.12
C PHE A 249 -11.98 -13.84 -1.18
N LEU A 250 -11.33 -12.68 -1.05
CA LEU A 250 -10.72 -11.92 -2.13
C LEU A 250 -9.30 -11.53 -1.72
N ALA A 251 -8.45 -11.34 -2.73
CA ALA A 251 -7.07 -10.90 -2.57
C ALA A 251 -6.92 -9.42 -3.02
N PRO A 252 -6.85 -8.46 -2.08
CA PRO A 252 -6.48 -7.10 -2.39
C PRO A 252 -4.96 -6.96 -2.63
N PHE A 253 -4.58 -6.16 -3.63
CA PHE A 253 -3.21 -5.87 -4.01
C PHE A 253 -2.95 -4.35 -4.07
N PRO A 254 -1.81 -3.87 -3.53
CA PRO A 254 -0.76 -4.65 -2.89
C PRO A 254 -1.13 -5.20 -1.51
N ASP A 255 -2.09 -4.57 -0.84
CA ASP A 255 -2.72 -5.00 0.40
C ASP A 255 -4.11 -4.34 0.56
N TYR A 256 -4.78 -4.59 1.69
CA TYR A 256 -6.11 -4.02 1.98
C TYR A 256 -6.10 -2.55 2.41
N LYS A 257 -4.93 -1.99 2.76
CA LYS A 257 -4.81 -0.61 3.26
C LYS A 257 -4.93 0.39 2.12
N LEU A 258 -4.26 0.11 1.00
CA LEU A 258 -4.27 0.94 -0.21
C LEU A 258 -4.46 0.10 -1.48
N PRO A 259 -5.56 -0.68 -1.60
CA PRO A 259 -5.74 -1.57 -2.74
C PRO A 259 -5.98 -0.78 -4.03
N ILE A 260 -5.26 -1.17 -5.08
CA ILE A 260 -5.51 -0.72 -6.44
C ILE A 260 -6.01 -1.85 -7.34
N SER A 261 -5.86 -3.11 -6.92
CA SER A 261 -6.50 -4.26 -7.56
C SER A 261 -7.08 -5.19 -6.51
N ILE A 262 -8.20 -5.85 -6.81
CA ILE A 262 -8.82 -6.84 -5.93
C ILE A 262 -9.25 -8.03 -6.79
N LEU A 263 -8.78 -9.23 -6.47
CA LEU A 263 -9.10 -10.45 -7.21
C LEU A 263 -10.05 -11.34 -6.42
N THR A 264 -11.04 -11.92 -7.10
CA THR A 264 -11.90 -12.96 -6.53
C THR A 264 -11.23 -14.33 -6.61
N GLU A 265 -11.73 -15.33 -5.89
CA GLU A 265 -11.27 -16.73 -6.06
C GLU A 265 -11.39 -17.22 -7.50
N GLU A 266 -12.43 -16.79 -8.22
CA GLU A 266 -12.63 -17.10 -9.63
C GLU A 266 -11.52 -16.49 -10.50
N GLY A 267 -11.16 -15.22 -10.26
CA GLY A 267 -10.05 -14.57 -10.95
C GLY A 267 -8.69 -15.19 -10.63
N LEU A 268 -8.45 -15.55 -9.38
CA LEU A 268 -7.19 -16.17 -8.93
C LEU A 268 -6.98 -17.57 -9.54
N SER A 269 -8.07 -18.27 -9.88
CA SER A 269 -8.04 -19.64 -10.41
C SER A 269 -8.23 -19.74 -11.92
N SER A 270 -8.60 -18.63 -12.58
CA SER A 270 -8.85 -18.59 -14.02
C SER A 270 -7.57 -18.81 -14.84
N LYS A 271 -7.71 -19.58 -15.94
CA LYS A 271 -6.64 -19.81 -16.91
C LYS A 271 -6.62 -18.79 -18.06
N LYS A 272 -7.74 -18.10 -18.28
CA LYS A 272 -7.92 -17.13 -19.37
C LYS A 272 -7.71 -15.68 -18.90
N PHE A 273 -7.53 -15.49 -17.60
CA PHE A 273 -7.32 -14.20 -16.98
C PHE A 273 -5.97 -14.21 -16.25
N ASP A 274 -5.12 -13.22 -16.55
CA ASP A 274 -3.83 -13.09 -15.90
C ASP A 274 -3.94 -12.21 -14.65
N GLY A 275 -4.44 -12.80 -13.56
CA GLY A 275 -4.47 -12.13 -12.26
C GLY A 275 -3.08 -11.79 -11.73
N ALA A 276 -2.03 -12.51 -12.17
CA ALA A 276 -0.67 -12.25 -11.73
C ALA A 276 -0.19 -10.88 -12.21
N ALA A 277 -0.60 -10.46 -13.42
CA ALA A 277 -0.34 -9.13 -13.96
C ALA A 277 -0.75 -8.01 -13.00
N LEU A 278 -1.94 -8.12 -12.41
CA LEU A 278 -2.44 -7.12 -11.45
C LEU A 278 -1.69 -7.17 -10.13
N ALA A 279 -1.30 -8.36 -9.65
CA ALA A 279 -0.54 -8.53 -8.42
C ALA A 279 0.87 -7.91 -8.51
N TRP A 280 1.64 -8.29 -9.53
CA TRP A 280 3.03 -7.82 -9.64
C TRP A 280 3.13 -6.34 -10.00
N GLN A 281 2.21 -5.80 -10.81
CA GLN A 281 2.19 -4.36 -11.14
C GLN A 281 1.83 -3.48 -9.94
N SER A 282 1.08 -4.04 -8.98
CA SER A 282 0.62 -3.30 -7.82
C SER A 282 1.61 -3.32 -6.66
N VAL A 283 2.57 -4.25 -6.64
CA VAL A 283 3.33 -4.57 -5.42
C VAL A 283 4.09 -3.40 -4.83
N ARG A 284 4.66 -2.52 -5.67
CA ARG A 284 5.41 -1.34 -5.25
C ARG A 284 4.54 -0.14 -4.85
N ARG A 285 3.22 -0.30 -4.88
CA ARG A 285 2.28 0.68 -4.32
C ARG A 285 2.14 0.54 -2.81
N ASP A 286 2.72 -0.49 -2.19
CA ASP A 286 2.78 -0.62 -0.73
C ASP A 286 3.92 0.27 -0.19
N PRO A 287 3.61 1.39 0.49
CA PRO A 287 4.61 2.31 1.01
C PRO A 287 5.33 1.77 2.25
N GLN A 288 4.85 0.67 2.83
CA GLN A 288 5.43 0.03 4.00
C GLN A 288 6.43 -1.08 3.64
N LEU A 289 6.61 -1.38 2.34
CA LEU A 289 7.69 -2.27 1.93
C LEU A 289 9.04 -1.70 2.38
N PRO A 290 9.91 -2.52 2.97
CA PRO A 290 11.27 -2.07 3.26
C PRO A 290 11.96 -1.73 1.94
N ARG A 291 13.01 -0.90 2.00
CA ARG A 291 13.87 -0.56 0.84
C ARG A 291 14.52 -1.78 0.17
N SER A 292 14.30 -2.96 0.74
CA SER A 292 15.26 -4.01 0.80
C SER A 292 14.54 -5.33 1.10
N MET A 293 14.17 -6.07 0.05
CA MET A 293 13.50 -7.38 0.13
C MET A 293 14.51 -8.53 0.02
N SER A 294 14.13 -9.79 0.26
CA SER A 294 14.97 -10.99 0.10
C SER A 294 14.84 -11.65 -1.28
N PHE A 295 13.82 -11.26 -2.05
CA PHE A 295 13.64 -11.57 -3.47
C PHE A 295 12.73 -10.53 -4.12
N SER A 296 12.69 -10.48 -5.46
CA SER A 296 11.75 -9.62 -6.20
C SER A 296 10.35 -10.20 -6.12
N LEU A 297 9.43 -9.42 -5.54
CA LEU A 297 8.01 -9.79 -5.51
C LEU A 297 7.41 -9.73 -6.93
N GLU A 298 7.90 -8.84 -7.79
CA GLU A 298 7.46 -8.70 -9.17
C GLU A 298 7.70 -9.98 -9.97
N LEU A 299 8.83 -10.64 -9.76
CA LEU A 299 9.16 -11.92 -10.39
C LEU A 299 8.50 -13.11 -9.67
N ALA A 300 8.27 -13.03 -8.36
CA ALA A 300 7.70 -14.12 -7.58
C ALA A 300 6.20 -14.31 -7.84
N TRP A 301 5.43 -13.22 -7.96
CA TRP A 301 3.98 -13.30 -8.16
C TRP A 301 3.56 -14.17 -9.36
N PRO A 302 4.15 -14.04 -10.57
CA PRO A 302 3.86 -14.96 -11.67
C PRO A 302 3.99 -16.44 -11.32
N GLU A 303 5.04 -16.83 -10.58
CA GLU A 303 5.24 -18.23 -10.18
C GLU A 303 4.27 -18.68 -9.08
N ILE A 304 3.93 -17.79 -8.14
CA ILE A 304 2.91 -18.05 -7.12
C ILE A 304 1.54 -18.32 -7.75
N PHE A 305 1.16 -17.54 -8.77
CA PHE A 305 -0.09 -17.76 -9.52
C PHE A 305 -0.07 -19.06 -10.30
N LYS A 306 1.03 -19.39 -11.00
CA LYS A 306 1.19 -20.67 -11.73
C LYS A 306 0.99 -21.88 -10.81
N ASN A 307 1.38 -21.76 -9.54
CA ASN A 307 1.25 -22.82 -8.53
C ASN A 307 -0.05 -22.75 -7.71
N ARG A 308 -0.97 -21.83 -8.03
CA ARG A 308 -2.26 -21.64 -7.34
C ARG A 308 -2.14 -21.32 -5.85
N LEU A 309 -1.08 -20.62 -5.45
CA LEU A 309 -0.82 -20.22 -4.07
C LEU A 309 -1.25 -18.76 -3.79
N ALA A 310 -1.70 -18.03 -4.82
CA ALA A 310 -1.86 -16.57 -4.78
C ALA A 310 -2.75 -16.08 -3.63
N LEU A 311 -3.87 -16.74 -3.35
CA LEU A 311 -4.73 -16.35 -2.23
C LEU A 311 -4.04 -16.63 -0.89
N ASP A 312 -3.43 -17.80 -0.73
CA ASP A 312 -2.84 -18.23 0.55
C ASP A 312 -1.66 -17.37 0.98
N VAL A 313 -0.96 -16.75 0.03
CA VAL A 313 0.16 -15.80 0.28
C VAL A 313 -0.14 -14.36 -0.13
N ALA A 314 -1.40 -14.01 -0.41
CA ALA A 314 -1.80 -12.60 -0.58
C ALA A 314 -1.38 -11.82 0.68
N ASN A 315 -0.90 -10.58 0.57
CA ASN A 315 -0.40 -9.84 1.74
C ASN A 315 -1.50 -9.55 2.78
N SER A 316 -2.76 -9.65 2.37
CA SER A 316 -3.94 -9.45 3.19
C SER A 316 -5.15 -10.13 2.57
N PHE A 317 -6.19 -10.31 3.37
CA PHE A 317 -7.47 -10.82 2.94
C PHE A 317 -8.53 -9.72 2.95
N LEU A 318 -9.42 -9.78 1.97
CA LEU A 318 -10.74 -9.17 2.04
C LEU A 318 -11.75 -10.31 2.08
N VAL A 319 -12.57 -10.39 3.12
CA VAL A 319 -13.47 -11.52 3.35
C VAL A 319 -14.89 -11.00 3.47
N ALA A 320 -15.80 -11.59 2.71
CA ALA A 320 -17.23 -11.35 2.81
C ALA A 320 -17.90 -12.59 3.42
N VAL A 321 -18.62 -12.41 4.52
CA VAL A 321 -19.25 -13.52 5.23
C VAL A 321 -20.71 -13.26 5.55
N SER A 322 -21.49 -14.34 5.65
CA SER A 322 -22.93 -14.31 5.88
C SER A 322 -23.35 -15.43 6.84
N PRO A 323 -24.27 -15.18 7.80
CA PRO A 323 -24.88 -16.25 8.60
C PRO A 323 -25.75 -17.20 7.76
N SER A 324 -26.32 -16.69 6.66
CA SER A 324 -27.07 -17.49 5.69
C SER A 324 -26.17 -18.07 4.59
N GLN A 325 -26.65 -19.10 3.88
CA GLN A 325 -25.94 -19.74 2.75
C GLN A 325 -25.91 -18.87 1.46
N GLN A 326 -26.31 -17.61 1.55
CA GLN A 326 -26.33 -16.71 0.40
C GLN A 326 -24.95 -16.14 0.12
N LYS A 327 -24.47 -16.33 -1.12
CA LYS A 327 -23.31 -15.61 -1.64
C LYS A 327 -23.48 -14.11 -1.50
N VAL A 328 -22.40 -13.45 -1.11
CA VAL A 328 -22.30 -11.99 -0.96
C VAL A 328 -21.79 -11.38 -2.26
N LEU A 329 -20.86 -12.06 -2.94
CA LEU A 329 -20.26 -11.60 -4.18
C LEU A 329 -21.13 -11.93 -5.40
N LYS A 330 -21.13 -11.03 -6.37
CA LYS A 330 -21.69 -11.29 -7.70
C LYS A 330 -20.85 -12.39 -8.39
N PRO A 331 -21.45 -13.53 -8.80
CA PRO A 331 -20.74 -14.55 -9.57
C PRO A 331 -20.22 -14.04 -10.92
N GLY A 332 -19.14 -14.62 -11.43
CA GLY A 332 -18.58 -14.30 -12.74
C GLY A 332 -17.65 -13.08 -12.76
N ILE A 333 -17.47 -12.39 -11.63
CA ILE A 333 -16.46 -11.34 -11.52
C ILE A 333 -15.11 -11.96 -11.19
N LEU A 334 -14.09 -11.65 -12.00
CA LEU A 334 -12.72 -12.13 -11.85
C LEU A 334 -11.87 -11.16 -11.02
N GLY A 335 -12.07 -9.86 -11.21
CA GLY A 335 -11.34 -8.87 -10.46
C GLY A 335 -11.72 -7.44 -10.75
N TYR A 336 -11.16 -6.55 -9.95
CA TYR A 336 -11.35 -5.12 -9.99
C TYR A 336 -9.98 -4.45 -10.05
N HIS A 337 -9.88 -3.36 -10.80
CA HIS A 337 -8.71 -2.49 -10.81
C HIS A 337 -9.14 -1.03 -10.73
N TYR A 338 -8.41 -0.21 -9.98
CA TYR A 338 -8.80 1.15 -9.62
C TYR A 338 -7.72 2.15 -10.02
N SER A 339 -8.11 3.12 -10.83
CA SER A 339 -7.27 4.29 -11.15
C SER A 339 -7.86 5.49 -10.41
N THR A 340 -7.50 5.62 -9.13
CA THR A 340 -8.07 6.63 -8.21
C THR A 340 -7.07 7.70 -7.77
N ASP A 341 -5.79 7.52 -8.09
CA ASP A 341 -4.75 8.54 -7.90
C ASP A 341 -4.72 9.56 -9.05
N ARG A 342 -5.88 10.18 -9.29
CA ARG A 342 -6.07 11.26 -10.27
C ARG A 342 -7.20 12.21 -9.86
N ILE A 343 -7.41 13.29 -10.59
CA ILE A 343 -8.53 14.19 -10.34
C ILE A 343 -9.88 13.44 -10.52
N PRO A 344 -10.94 13.82 -9.78
CA PRO A 344 -12.16 13.02 -9.68
C PRO A 344 -12.75 12.61 -11.04
N ARG A 345 -12.79 13.54 -12.02
CA ARG A 345 -13.37 13.29 -13.35
C ARG A 345 -12.67 12.19 -14.15
N TYR A 346 -11.44 11.83 -13.79
CA TYR A 346 -10.71 10.75 -14.40
C TYR A 346 -10.78 9.47 -13.57
N CYS A 347 -11.10 9.53 -12.27
CA CYS A 347 -11.15 8.33 -11.43
C CYS A 347 -12.04 7.25 -12.04
N LYS A 348 -11.51 6.03 -12.19
CA LYS A 348 -12.25 4.90 -12.77
C LYS A 348 -12.03 3.61 -11.99
N GLU A 349 -13.00 2.72 -12.17
CA GLU A 349 -12.95 1.31 -11.85
C GLU A 349 -12.98 0.52 -13.16
N THR A 350 -12.17 -0.54 -13.22
CA THR A 350 -12.13 -1.53 -14.29
C THR A 350 -12.57 -2.86 -13.70
N VAL A 351 -13.62 -3.46 -14.23
CA VAL A 351 -14.17 -4.75 -13.77
C VAL A 351 -13.96 -5.81 -14.83
N PHE A 352 -13.24 -6.87 -14.47
CA PHE A 352 -13.04 -8.06 -15.29
C PHE A 352 -14.14 -9.06 -14.97
N GLU A 353 -14.99 -9.38 -15.93
CA GLU A 353 -16.12 -10.31 -15.74
C GLU A 353 -16.25 -11.30 -16.90
N HIS A 354 -16.74 -12.50 -16.62
CA HIS A 354 -17.18 -13.42 -17.65
C HIS A 354 -18.35 -12.81 -18.44
N ILE A 355 -18.21 -12.75 -19.77
CA ILE A 355 -19.33 -12.52 -20.68
C ILE A 355 -20.06 -13.85 -20.91
N ASP A 356 -19.27 -14.90 -21.14
CA ASP A 356 -19.67 -16.29 -21.27
C ASP A 356 -18.51 -17.22 -20.85
N GLU A 357 -18.63 -18.53 -21.08
CA GLU A 357 -17.60 -19.52 -20.74
C GLU A 357 -16.26 -19.28 -21.47
N ASN A 358 -16.27 -18.56 -22.59
CA ASN A 358 -15.13 -18.40 -23.46
C ASN A 358 -14.52 -17.00 -23.50
N ALA A 359 -15.28 -15.97 -23.16
CA ALA A 359 -14.84 -14.58 -23.25
C ALA A 359 -14.91 -13.84 -21.91
N ILE A 360 -13.91 -13.01 -21.68
CA ILE A 360 -13.84 -12.09 -20.55
C ILE A 360 -14.07 -10.68 -21.09
N GLY A 361 -15.00 -9.96 -20.46
CA GLY A 361 -15.25 -8.55 -20.68
C GLY A 361 -14.50 -7.70 -19.67
N VAL A 362 -14.05 -6.54 -20.14
CA VAL A 362 -13.48 -5.49 -19.31
C VAL A 362 -14.44 -4.32 -19.35
N ASN A 363 -15.14 -4.09 -18.25
CA ASN A 363 -16.09 -2.98 -18.13
C ASN A 363 -15.43 -1.83 -17.37
N TYR A 364 -15.70 -0.61 -17.80
CA TYR A 364 -15.14 0.57 -17.15
C TYR A 364 -16.25 1.44 -16.57
N LEU A 365 -16.06 1.87 -15.33
CA LEU A 365 -16.96 2.73 -14.60
C LEU A 365 -16.22 3.99 -14.14
N ILE A 366 -16.70 5.17 -14.54
CA ILE A 366 -16.20 6.44 -14.00
C ILE A 366 -16.75 6.63 -12.59
N LEU A 367 -15.85 6.84 -11.63
CA LEU A 367 -16.17 6.92 -10.20
C LEU A 367 -16.43 8.37 -9.73
N GLY A 368 -15.81 9.36 -10.34
CA GLY A 368 -16.03 10.76 -10.00
C GLY A 368 -17.33 11.30 -10.59
N SER A 369 -17.94 12.28 -9.90
CA SER A 369 -19.17 12.90 -10.38
C SER A 369 -18.98 13.60 -11.73
N ARG A 370 -19.88 13.33 -12.69
CA ARG A 370 -19.92 13.97 -14.03
C ARG A 370 -20.19 15.48 -14.00
N LYS A 371 -20.30 16.12 -12.82
CA LYS A 371 -20.73 17.53 -12.70
C LYS A 371 -19.78 18.58 -13.31
N CYS A 372 -18.61 18.18 -13.82
CA CYS A 372 -17.75 19.06 -14.63
C CYS A 372 -18.03 18.89 -16.14
N GLU A 373 -19.29 18.98 -16.56
CA GLU A 373 -19.62 19.19 -17.97
C GLU A 373 -19.23 20.62 -18.35
N GLY A 374 -18.06 20.80 -18.99
CA GLY A 374 -17.67 22.10 -19.57
C GLY A 374 -16.18 22.39 -19.65
N GLU A 375 -15.34 21.79 -18.82
CA GLU A 375 -13.89 22.02 -18.86
C GLU A 375 -13.19 20.94 -19.69
N THR A 376 -13.09 21.17 -21.00
CA THR A 376 -12.22 20.36 -21.85
C THR A 376 -10.76 20.72 -21.57
N ASN A 377 -9.94 19.72 -21.25
CA ASN A 377 -8.50 19.92 -21.12
C ASN A 377 -7.91 20.36 -22.49
N PRO A 378 -7.03 21.38 -22.56
CA PRO A 378 -6.50 21.88 -23.82
C PRO A 378 -5.46 20.96 -24.50
N ILE A 379 -4.87 20.00 -23.78
CA ILE A 379 -3.72 19.21 -24.23
C ILE A 379 -4.10 17.74 -24.43
N ILE A 380 -4.83 17.16 -23.48
CA ILE A 380 -5.20 15.74 -23.47
C ILE A 380 -6.70 15.54 -23.68
N ASN A 381 -7.05 14.44 -24.33
CA ASN A 381 -8.38 13.87 -24.33
C ASN A 381 -8.38 12.63 -23.44
N PHE A 382 -9.48 12.46 -22.70
CA PHE A 382 -9.75 11.28 -21.91
C PHE A 382 -10.98 10.58 -22.48
N LYS A 383 -10.83 9.34 -22.94
CA LYS A 383 -11.93 8.52 -23.46
C LYS A 383 -11.92 7.16 -22.80
N CYS A 384 -12.86 6.94 -21.90
CA CYS A 384 -13.07 5.64 -21.28
C CYS A 384 -14.17 4.88 -22.06
N PRO A 385 -13.86 3.79 -22.76
CA PRO A 385 -14.89 2.96 -23.39
C PRO A 385 -15.77 2.32 -22.30
N GLU A 386 -17.02 1.99 -22.59
CA GLU A 386 -17.88 1.32 -21.59
C GLU A 386 -17.46 -0.14 -21.36
N LYS A 387 -17.16 -0.86 -22.45
CA LYS A 387 -16.79 -2.27 -22.43
C LYS A 387 -15.85 -2.62 -23.58
N VAL A 388 -14.86 -3.46 -23.31
CA VAL A 388 -13.99 -4.09 -24.32
C VAL A 388 -13.81 -5.57 -24.01
N ILE A 389 -13.26 -6.32 -24.96
CA ILE A 389 -12.86 -7.71 -24.75
C ILE A 389 -11.47 -7.74 -24.09
N TYR A 390 -11.28 -8.64 -23.13
CA TYR A 390 -10.00 -8.86 -22.48
C TYR A 390 -8.95 -9.37 -23.50
N ALA A 391 -7.75 -8.81 -23.44
CA ALA A 391 -6.63 -9.23 -24.29
C ALA A 391 -5.81 -10.32 -23.60
N GLU A 392 -5.82 -11.53 -24.16
CA GLU A 392 -4.99 -12.64 -23.69
C GLU A 392 -3.53 -12.48 -24.17
N GLY A 393 -2.58 -12.62 -23.24
CA GLY A 393 -1.15 -12.49 -23.52
C GLY A 393 -0.37 -12.01 -22.30
N SER A 394 0.81 -11.47 -22.53
CA SER A 394 1.65 -10.87 -21.48
C SER A 394 1.84 -9.37 -21.72
N PRO A 395 1.81 -8.52 -20.68
CA PRO A 395 2.19 -7.12 -20.81
C PRO A 395 3.64 -7.00 -21.31
N LEU A 396 3.88 -6.19 -22.34
CA LEU A 396 5.21 -5.96 -22.90
C LEU A 396 6.20 -5.44 -21.86
N SER A 397 5.72 -4.64 -20.88
CA SER A 397 6.52 -4.17 -19.75
C SER A 397 7.16 -5.29 -18.90
N LEU A 398 6.60 -6.51 -18.92
CA LEU A 398 7.19 -7.64 -18.21
C LEU A 398 8.55 -8.04 -18.81
N GLU A 399 8.75 -7.85 -20.12
CA GLU A 399 10.05 -8.08 -20.76
C GLU A 399 11.12 -7.13 -20.20
N PHE A 400 10.79 -5.85 -20.07
CA PHE A 400 11.66 -4.85 -19.44
C PHE A 400 12.04 -5.23 -18.01
N ILE A 401 11.05 -5.61 -17.20
CA ILE A 401 11.28 -6.01 -15.80
C ILE A 401 12.22 -7.20 -15.72
N LYS A 402 12.00 -8.24 -16.53
CA LYS A 402 12.87 -9.43 -16.55
C LYS A 402 14.31 -9.11 -16.92
N ILE A 403 14.53 -8.12 -17.78
CA ILE A 403 15.87 -7.63 -18.11
C ILE A 403 16.48 -6.94 -16.89
N VAL A 404 15.84 -5.88 -16.40
CA VAL A 404 16.48 -4.97 -15.43
C VAL A 404 16.58 -5.53 -14.02
N THR A 405 15.75 -6.51 -13.66
CA THR A 405 15.79 -7.17 -12.33
C THR A 405 16.86 -8.27 -12.24
N ARG A 406 17.44 -8.70 -13.37
CA ARG A 406 18.44 -9.78 -13.42
C ARG A 406 19.84 -9.23 -13.14
N ASP A 407 20.56 -9.81 -12.17
CA ASP A 407 21.99 -9.52 -11.99
C ASP A 407 22.77 -9.83 -13.28
N GLY A 408 23.65 -8.90 -13.68
CA GLY A 408 24.40 -8.96 -14.93
C GLY A 408 23.64 -8.46 -16.16
N TRP A 409 22.53 -7.71 -16.00
CA TRP A 409 21.87 -7.05 -17.12
C TRP A 409 22.77 -5.99 -17.77
N ALA A 410 22.65 -5.79 -19.08
CA ALA A 410 23.39 -4.81 -19.85
C ALA A 410 22.46 -3.75 -20.45
N ILE A 411 22.97 -2.52 -20.63
CA ILE A 411 22.14 -1.41 -21.16
C ILE A 411 21.74 -1.67 -22.62
N GLU A 412 22.55 -2.44 -23.34
CA GLU A 412 22.30 -2.89 -24.71
C GLU A 412 21.07 -3.82 -24.80
N GLU A 413 20.75 -4.59 -23.75
CA GLU A 413 19.52 -5.40 -23.68
C GLU A 413 18.28 -4.51 -23.55
N VAL A 414 18.39 -3.41 -22.78
CA VAL A 414 17.33 -2.40 -22.71
C VAL A 414 17.16 -1.70 -24.05
N GLY A 415 18.27 -1.40 -24.75
CA GLY A 415 18.24 -0.89 -26.12
C GLY A 415 17.50 -1.83 -27.09
N ALA A 416 17.77 -3.13 -27.03
CA ALA A 416 17.09 -4.13 -27.83
C ALA A 416 15.57 -4.22 -27.51
N PHE A 417 15.21 -4.11 -26.23
CA PHE A 417 13.79 -4.01 -25.82
C PHE A 417 13.11 -2.78 -26.43
N ILE A 418 13.75 -1.62 -26.42
CA ILE A 418 13.20 -0.39 -27.04
C ILE A 418 13.02 -0.58 -28.54
N SER A 419 13.98 -1.19 -29.24
CA SER A 419 13.84 -1.49 -30.68
C SER A 419 12.67 -2.43 -30.97
N ARG A 420 12.46 -3.46 -30.13
CA ARG A 420 11.29 -4.36 -30.21
C ARG A 420 9.98 -3.60 -29.96
N TYR A 421 9.95 -2.72 -28.96
CA TYR A 421 8.79 -1.87 -28.69
C TYR A 421 8.44 -0.98 -29.89
N ILE A 422 9.42 -0.32 -30.52
CA ILE A 422 9.22 0.50 -31.71
C ILE A 422 8.68 -0.33 -32.88
N TYR A 423 9.19 -1.54 -33.09
CA TYR A 423 8.66 -2.47 -34.08
C TYR A 423 7.17 -2.78 -33.84
N LEU A 424 6.79 -3.05 -32.58
CA LEU A 424 5.39 -3.29 -32.21
C LEU A 424 4.50 -2.05 -32.42
N LEU A 425 5.01 -0.84 -32.19
CA LEU A 425 4.29 0.40 -32.56
C LEU A 425 4.01 0.46 -34.06
N GLY A 426 4.96 0.04 -34.90
CA GLY A 426 4.78 -0.06 -36.35
C GLY A 426 3.68 -1.05 -36.74
N LEU A 427 3.59 -2.20 -36.05
CA LEU A 427 2.51 -3.16 -36.25
C LEU A 427 1.15 -2.59 -35.82
N ILE A 428 1.09 -1.90 -34.68
CA ILE A 428 -0.14 -1.22 -34.21
C ILE A 428 -0.59 -0.17 -35.24
N ALA A 429 0.33 0.62 -35.78
CA ALA A 429 0.04 1.61 -36.82
C ALA A 429 -0.52 0.93 -38.08
N SER A 430 0.12 -0.15 -38.54
CA SER A 430 -0.28 -0.90 -39.73
C SER A 430 -1.68 -1.51 -39.57
N GLN A 431 -2.00 -2.08 -38.40
CA GLN A 431 -3.35 -2.58 -38.07
C GLN A 431 -4.42 -1.47 -38.13
N ARG A 432 -4.04 -0.22 -37.89
CA ARG A 432 -4.91 0.97 -38.01
C ARG A 432 -4.90 1.59 -39.41
N GLY A 433 -4.26 0.95 -40.39
CA GLY A 433 -4.13 1.45 -41.76
C GLY A 433 -3.24 2.69 -41.89
N ARG A 434 -2.29 2.88 -40.96
CA ARG A 434 -1.36 4.00 -40.93
C ARG A 434 0.07 3.51 -41.09
N VAL A 435 0.91 4.34 -41.70
CA VAL A 435 2.38 4.17 -41.69
C VAL A 435 2.93 5.26 -40.78
N ILE A 436 3.83 4.88 -39.88
CA ILE A 436 4.53 5.80 -38.99
C ILE A 436 6.00 5.85 -39.37
N ASP A 437 6.60 7.04 -39.31
CA ASP A 437 8.05 7.18 -39.36
C ASP A 437 8.62 7.04 -37.95
N VAL A 438 9.68 6.26 -37.83
CA VAL A 438 10.39 6.01 -36.57
C VAL A 438 11.89 6.17 -36.73
N ALA A 439 12.34 6.89 -37.77
CA ALA A 439 13.76 7.04 -38.07
C ALA A 439 14.49 7.88 -37.02
N GLN A 440 13.86 8.92 -36.47
CA GLN A 440 14.48 9.89 -35.55
C GLN A 440 13.53 10.25 -34.40
N VAL A 441 14.09 10.81 -33.30
CA VAL A 441 13.30 11.15 -32.11
C VAL A 441 12.31 12.30 -32.33
N GLN A 442 12.52 13.14 -33.34
CA GLN A 442 11.65 14.26 -33.69
C GLN A 442 10.43 13.86 -34.52
N GLU A 443 10.40 12.63 -35.03
CA GLU A 443 9.28 12.13 -35.84
C GLU A 443 7.96 12.20 -35.07
N LYS A 444 6.91 12.59 -35.77
CA LYS A 444 5.59 12.85 -35.21
C LYS A 444 4.68 11.65 -35.42
N LEU A 445 4.19 11.10 -34.31
CA LEU A 445 3.18 10.07 -34.28
C LEU A 445 1.81 10.68 -33.94
N PRO A 446 0.71 10.12 -34.47
CA PRO A 446 -0.63 10.58 -34.10
C PRO A 446 -0.86 10.60 -32.59
N GLY A 447 -1.62 11.57 -32.08
CA GLY A 447 -1.84 11.76 -30.64
C GLY A 447 -2.47 10.58 -29.89
N ASP A 448 -3.11 9.63 -30.58
CA ASP A 448 -3.63 8.38 -30.01
C ASP A 448 -2.54 7.33 -29.73
N PHE A 449 -1.27 7.62 -30.04
CA PHE A 449 -0.10 6.84 -29.62
C PHE A 449 0.40 7.22 -28.23
N PHE A 450 -0.13 8.29 -27.62
CA PHE A 450 0.29 8.79 -26.31
C PHE A 450 0.23 7.73 -25.19
N ASP A 451 -0.79 6.86 -25.24
CA ASP A 451 -0.99 5.78 -24.27
C ASP A 451 -0.41 4.43 -24.72
N MET A 452 0.24 4.36 -25.88
CA MET A 452 0.84 3.13 -26.40
C MET A 452 2.16 2.82 -25.71
N VAL A 453 2.20 2.94 -24.39
CA VAL A 453 3.37 2.62 -23.56
C VAL A 453 3.44 1.11 -23.30
N PRO A 454 4.61 0.52 -23.00
CA PRO A 454 4.76 -0.93 -22.88
C PRO A 454 3.80 -1.63 -21.90
N GLN A 455 3.40 -0.98 -20.81
CA GLN A 455 2.44 -1.56 -19.85
C GLN A 455 1.00 -1.65 -20.40
N ASN A 456 0.69 -0.89 -21.45
CA ASN A 456 -0.61 -0.86 -22.13
C ASN A 456 -0.60 -1.68 -23.43
N ILE A 457 0.43 -2.48 -23.68
CA ILE A 457 0.52 -3.36 -24.85
C ILE A 457 0.60 -4.80 -24.36
N ILE A 458 -0.42 -5.58 -24.69
CA ILE A 458 -0.39 -7.03 -24.49
C ILE A 458 0.20 -7.69 -25.74
N VAL A 459 1.21 -8.54 -25.55
CA VAL A 459 1.75 -9.40 -26.61
C VAL A 459 1.07 -10.76 -26.48
N ASN A 460 0.29 -11.13 -27.50
CA ASN A 460 -0.40 -12.42 -27.51
C ASN A 460 0.54 -13.58 -27.90
N LEU A 461 0.02 -14.80 -27.90
CA LEU A 461 0.80 -16.01 -28.25
C LEU A 461 1.31 -16.03 -29.70
N GLU A 462 0.78 -15.18 -30.58
CA GLU A 462 1.21 -15.03 -31.98
C GLU A 462 2.22 -13.87 -32.15
N GLU A 463 2.77 -13.34 -31.05
CA GLU A 463 3.68 -12.18 -31.04
C GLU A 463 3.05 -10.90 -31.61
N LYS A 464 1.72 -10.81 -31.62
CA LYS A 464 1.00 -9.62 -32.08
C LYS A 464 0.68 -8.68 -30.91
N PRO A 465 0.87 -7.36 -31.09
CA PRO A 465 0.51 -6.39 -30.07
C PRO A 465 -1.00 -6.12 -30.07
N ILE A 466 -1.57 -6.07 -28.87
CA ILE A 466 -2.95 -5.69 -28.61
C ILE A 466 -2.92 -4.52 -27.62
N PRO A 467 -3.19 -3.28 -28.07
CA PRO A 467 -3.32 -2.15 -27.17
C PRO A 467 -4.50 -2.31 -26.22
N ILE A 468 -4.24 -2.10 -24.94
CA ILE A 468 -5.24 -2.03 -23.87
C ILE A 468 -5.16 -0.67 -23.19
N ASP A 469 -6.17 -0.34 -22.39
CA ASP A 469 -6.19 0.87 -21.57
C ASP A 469 -5.86 2.17 -22.32
N THR A 470 -6.39 2.31 -23.54
CA THR A 470 -6.09 3.42 -24.47
C THR A 470 -6.94 4.67 -24.18
N GLU A 471 -6.98 5.06 -22.91
CA GLU A 471 -7.88 6.11 -22.42
C GLU A 471 -7.35 7.54 -22.66
N TRP A 472 -6.04 7.71 -22.81
CA TRP A 472 -5.41 9.01 -23.04
C TRP A 472 -4.98 9.20 -24.49
N SER A 473 -5.24 10.38 -25.03
CA SER A 473 -4.64 10.83 -26.30
C SER A 473 -4.28 12.31 -26.22
N LEU A 474 -3.27 12.72 -26.97
CA LEU A 474 -3.01 14.14 -27.18
C LEU A 474 -3.97 14.72 -28.23
N LYS A 475 -4.30 16.00 -28.10
CA LYS A 475 -5.03 16.74 -29.15
C LYS A 475 -4.18 17.01 -30.39
N GLY A 476 -2.85 17.02 -30.23
CA GLY A 476 -1.89 17.07 -31.33
C GLY A 476 -1.07 15.79 -31.41
N ASP A 477 -0.02 15.83 -32.22
CA ASP A 477 0.90 14.70 -32.37
C ASP A 477 1.86 14.56 -31.18
N ILE A 478 2.33 13.34 -30.95
CA ILE A 478 3.41 13.03 -30.00
C ILE A 478 4.73 12.82 -30.76
N GLU A 479 5.83 13.36 -30.25
CA GLU A 479 7.17 13.02 -30.76
C GLU A 479 7.56 11.61 -30.35
N LEU A 480 8.17 10.84 -31.24
CA LEU A 480 8.68 9.50 -30.91
C LEU A 480 9.58 9.56 -29.68
N GLY A 481 10.52 10.51 -29.62
CA GLY A 481 11.41 10.70 -28.48
C GLY A 481 10.66 10.93 -27.17
N TRP A 482 9.55 11.67 -27.21
CA TRP A 482 8.71 11.89 -26.03
C TRP A 482 7.98 10.60 -25.62
N LEU A 483 7.44 9.82 -26.56
CA LEU A 483 6.79 8.54 -26.25
C LEU A 483 7.77 7.53 -25.63
N LEU A 484 8.98 7.43 -26.18
CA LEU A 484 10.03 6.57 -25.65
C LEU A 484 10.49 7.02 -24.26
N PHE A 485 10.69 8.34 -24.08
CA PHE A 485 11.00 8.95 -22.79
C PHE A 485 9.92 8.64 -21.75
N ARG A 486 8.64 8.88 -22.09
CA ARG A 486 7.47 8.60 -21.26
C ARG A 486 7.40 7.14 -20.85
N SER A 487 7.65 6.24 -21.80
CA SER A 487 7.63 4.79 -21.55
C SER A 487 8.65 4.38 -20.49
N LEU A 488 9.88 4.90 -20.58
CA LEU A 488 10.92 4.64 -19.57
C LEU A 488 10.62 5.37 -18.25
N LEU A 489 10.08 6.59 -18.31
CA LEU A 489 9.69 7.36 -17.13
C LEU A 489 8.65 6.59 -16.29
N LEU A 490 7.60 6.07 -16.93
CA LEU A 490 6.55 5.29 -16.28
C LEU A 490 7.08 3.94 -15.76
N ALA A 491 7.91 3.25 -16.53
CA ALA A 491 8.53 2.00 -16.10
C ALA A 491 9.36 2.21 -14.82
N LEU A 492 10.21 3.26 -14.78
CA LEU A 492 10.99 3.62 -13.59
C LEU A 492 10.10 4.12 -12.43
N GLY A 493 9.00 4.80 -12.74
CA GLY A 493 8.00 5.26 -11.77
C GLY A 493 7.22 4.14 -11.09
N SER A 494 7.24 2.93 -11.64
CA SER A 494 6.62 1.76 -11.01
C SER A 494 7.42 1.18 -9.84
N GLY A 495 8.59 1.76 -9.51
CA GLY A 495 9.35 1.41 -8.30
C GLY A 495 10.15 0.10 -8.39
N ILE A 496 10.55 -0.29 -9.61
CA ILE A 496 11.34 -1.50 -9.87
C ILE A 496 12.69 -1.40 -9.17
N ASP A 497 13.06 -2.47 -8.46
CA ASP A 497 14.43 -2.66 -7.98
C ASP A 497 15.29 -3.31 -9.07
N PHE A 498 16.36 -2.63 -9.47
CA PHE A 498 17.26 -3.10 -10.53
C PHE A 498 18.24 -4.14 -9.98
N GLY A 499 18.52 -5.20 -10.73
CA GLY A 499 19.68 -6.05 -10.49
C GLY A 499 20.98 -5.26 -10.72
N LYS A 500 22.11 -5.88 -10.40
CA LYS A 500 23.43 -5.31 -10.71
C LYS A 500 23.67 -5.26 -12.21
N ASN A 501 24.10 -4.10 -12.71
CA ASN A 501 24.53 -3.99 -14.09
C ASN A 501 25.80 -4.81 -14.36
N SER A 502 25.92 -5.40 -15.55
CA SER A 502 27.05 -6.24 -15.98
C SER A 502 28.42 -5.55 -15.91
N LYS A 503 28.46 -4.22 -16.01
CA LYS A 503 29.68 -3.40 -15.93
C LYS A 503 29.85 -2.76 -14.54
N GLY A 504 29.01 -3.09 -13.56
CA GLY A 504 29.02 -2.48 -12.22
C GLY A 504 28.69 -0.98 -12.20
N GLN A 505 28.08 -0.46 -13.28
CA GLN A 505 27.71 0.94 -13.39
C GLN A 505 26.45 1.24 -12.56
N SER A 506 26.47 2.35 -11.82
CA SER A 506 25.27 2.97 -11.26
C SER A 506 24.73 4.03 -12.21
N PHE A 507 23.42 4.19 -12.25
CA PHE A 507 22.75 5.18 -13.08
C PHE A 507 21.85 6.06 -12.21
N SER A 508 21.85 7.37 -12.45
CA SER A 508 20.65 8.16 -12.14
C SER A 508 19.53 7.79 -13.10
N ARG A 509 18.27 8.09 -12.76
CA ARG A 509 17.14 7.86 -13.67
C ARG A 509 17.33 8.56 -15.02
N ARG A 510 17.84 9.79 -15.00
CA ARG A 510 18.24 10.56 -16.19
C ARG A 510 19.33 9.85 -16.99
N ALA A 511 20.43 9.45 -16.33
CA ALA A 511 21.53 8.77 -17.00
C ALA A 511 21.06 7.45 -17.63
N PHE A 512 20.19 6.71 -16.94
CA PHE A 512 19.61 5.47 -17.45
C PHE A 512 18.77 5.72 -18.69
N ILE A 513 17.81 6.67 -18.66
CA ILE A 513 16.96 6.99 -19.81
C ILE A 513 17.81 7.38 -21.02
N LYS A 514 18.78 8.29 -20.85
CA LYS A 514 19.67 8.73 -21.95
C LYS A 514 20.48 7.56 -22.51
N SER A 515 21.03 6.70 -21.64
CA SER A 515 21.86 5.57 -22.05
C SER A 515 21.05 4.48 -22.76
N ALA A 516 19.84 4.19 -22.26
CA ALA A 516 18.93 3.21 -22.85
C ALA A 516 18.48 3.63 -24.25
N LEU A 517 18.08 4.89 -24.42
CA LEU A 517 17.67 5.40 -25.74
C LEU A 517 18.87 5.50 -26.70
N SER A 518 20.05 5.91 -26.23
CA SER A 518 21.26 5.89 -27.04
C SER A 518 21.63 4.47 -27.49
N ALA A 519 21.46 3.46 -26.63
CA ALA A 519 21.72 2.05 -26.97
C ALA A 519 20.74 1.52 -28.03
N ALA A 520 19.52 2.08 -28.10
CA ALA A 520 18.54 1.79 -29.14
C ALA A 520 18.75 2.58 -30.44
N GLY A 521 19.72 3.50 -30.50
CA GLY A 521 19.97 4.37 -31.66
C GLY A 521 19.21 5.71 -31.64
N TYR A 522 18.62 6.09 -30.51
CA TYR A 522 17.80 7.30 -30.33
C TYR A 522 18.40 8.24 -29.25
N PRO A 523 19.61 8.77 -29.45
CA PRO A 523 20.25 9.60 -28.43
C PRO A 523 19.44 10.86 -28.12
N LEU A 524 19.25 11.16 -26.83
CA LEU A 524 18.61 12.40 -26.38
C LEU A 524 19.65 13.46 -25.97
N THR A 525 19.44 14.69 -26.42
CA THR A 525 20.17 15.85 -25.90
C THR A 525 19.66 16.23 -24.50
N ASP A 526 20.41 17.05 -23.78
CA ASP A 526 19.94 17.58 -22.49
C ASP A 526 18.77 18.58 -22.64
N GLU A 527 18.68 19.23 -23.81
CA GLU A 527 17.55 20.07 -24.17
C GLU A 527 16.28 19.24 -24.38
N ASP A 528 16.37 18.13 -25.13
CA ASP A 528 15.26 17.20 -25.31
C ASP A 528 14.77 16.63 -23.99
N PHE A 529 15.69 16.19 -23.13
CA PHE A 529 15.34 15.65 -21.81
C PHE A 529 14.58 16.69 -20.96
N SER A 530 15.10 17.92 -20.91
CA SER A 530 14.49 19.01 -20.14
C SER A 530 13.10 19.40 -20.69
N ARG A 531 12.95 19.39 -22.02
CA ARG A 531 11.69 19.66 -22.69
C ARG A 531 10.66 18.56 -22.44
N PHE A 532 11.05 17.28 -22.52
CA PHE A 532 10.16 16.16 -22.24
C PHE A 532 9.74 16.09 -20.76
N ILE A 533 10.64 16.40 -19.83
CA ILE A 533 10.28 16.57 -18.41
C ILE A 533 9.22 17.67 -18.26
N ALA A 534 9.40 18.82 -18.91
CA ALA A 534 8.43 19.92 -18.83
C ALA A 534 7.06 19.53 -19.41
N LEU A 535 7.03 18.85 -20.55
CA LEU A 535 5.79 18.35 -21.15
C LEU A 535 5.10 17.33 -20.24
N GLU A 536 5.82 16.34 -19.72
CA GLU A 536 5.27 15.34 -18.78
C GLU A 536 4.76 15.97 -17.49
N SER A 537 5.46 16.98 -16.97
CA SER A 537 5.03 17.70 -15.77
C SER A 537 3.66 18.34 -15.96
N VAL A 538 3.44 18.96 -17.13
CA VAL A 538 2.14 19.57 -17.47
C VAL A 538 1.06 18.50 -17.57
N ILE A 539 1.34 17.35 -18.20
CA ILE A 539 0.34 16.26 -18.27
C ILE A 539 0.00 15.73 -16.87
N GLN A 540 1.02 15.43 -16.06
CA GLN A 540 0.81 14.88 -14.72
C GLN A 540 0.02 15.85 -13.83
N GLU A 541 0.25 17.15 -13.95
CA GLU A 541 -0.54 18.16 -13.22
C GLU A 541 -2.01 18.15 -13.63
N HIS A 542 -2.30 18.06 -14.93
CA HIS A 542 -3.67 17.98 -15.41
C HIS A 542 -4.38 16.68 -15.02
N VAL A 543 -3.66 15.56 -14.95
CA VAL A 543 -4.23 14.25 -14.58
C VAL A 543 -4.39 14.13 -13.06
N SER A 544 -3.39 14.55 -12.28
CA SER A 544 -3.34 14.34 -10.82
C SER A 544 -3.85 15.52 -9.99
N GLY A 545 -3.87 16.73 -10.53
CA GLY A 545 -4.18 17.97 -9.81
C GLY A 545 -3.04 18.49 -8.91
N HIS A 546 -1.82 17.96 -9.08
CA HIS A 546 -0.63 18.29 -8.31
C HIS A 546 0.49 18.82 -9.20
N ALA A 547 1.20 19.85 -8.73
CA ALA A 547 2.38 20.34 -9.42
C ALA A 547 3.46 19.24 -9.46
N ALA A 548 3.83 18.80 -10.67
CA ALA A 548 4.76 17.68 -10.86
C ALA A 548 6.18 18.12 -11.24
N ARG A 549 6.37 19.38 -11.65
CA ARG A 549 7.63 19.81 -12.29
C ARG A 549 8.86 19.70 -11.40
N GLU A 550 8.80 20.29 -10.21
CA GLU A 550 9.93 20.24 -9.27
C GLU A 550 10.22 18.81 -8.83
N PHE A 551 9.17 18.04 -8.54
CA PHE A 551 9.27 16.63 -8.20
C PHE A 551 9.97 15.82 -9.31
N LEU A 552 9.53 15.93 -10.57
CA LEU A 552 10.12 15.15 -11.67
C LEU A 552 11.57 15.54 -11.95
N ILE A 553 11.93 16.82 -11.79
CA ILE A 553 13.32 17.26 -11.92
C ILE A 553 14.19 16.57 -10.88
N ILE A 554 13.82 16.65 -9.60
CA ILE A 554 14.56 16.04 -8.49
C ILE A 554 14.62 14.51 -8.68
N TRP A 555 13.47 13.90 -8.92
CA TRP A 555 13.33 12.46 -9.10
C TRP A 555 14.16 11.92 -10.28
N SER A 556 14.35 12.71 -11.34
CA SER A 556 15.16 12.29 -12.49
C SER A 556 16.66 12.22 -12.17
N GLU A 557 17.14 12.96 -11.18
CA GLU A 557 18.56 12.99 -10.79
C GLU A 557 18.92 11.96 -9.70
N GLU A 558 17.90 11.40 -9.03
CA GLU A 558 18.08 10.33 -8.05
C GLU A 558 18.66 9.05 -8.69
N GLN A 559 19.42 8.29 -7.89
CA GLN A 559 20.00 7.01 -8.32
C GLN A 559 18.92 5.92 -8.45
N LEU A 560 19.10 5.03 -9.42
CA LEU A 560 18.31 3.80 -9.49
C LEU A 560 18.55 2.97 -8.23
N LEU A 561 17.46 2.43 -7.69
CA LEU A 561 17.54 1.47 -6.60
C LEU A 561 18.07 0.16 -7.15
N THR A 562 19.20 -0.29 -6.61
CA THR A 562 19.80 -1.58 -6.98
C THR A 562 19.60 -2.58 -5.85
N TYR A 563 19.13 -3.76 -6.21
CA TYR A 563 18.93 -4.90 -5.36
C TYR A 563 19.97 -5.97 -5.63
N SER A 564 20.67 -6.43 -4.59
CA SER A 564 21.51 -7.62 -4.65
C SER A 564 21.55 -8.35 -3.31
N VAL A 565 21.02 -9.57 -3.30
CA VAL A 565 21.08 -10.51 -2.16
C VAL A 565 22.53 -10.77 -1.74
N ALA A 566 23.40 -11.01 -2.73
CA ALA A 566 24.80 -11.36 -2.50
C ALA A 566 25.57 -10.23 -1.81
N GLU A 567 25.27 -8.97 -2.15
CA GLU A 567 25.92 -7.81 -1.54
C GLU A 567 25.47 -7.58 -0.11
N ARG A 568 24.20 -7.87 0.22
CA ARG A 568 23.76 -7.84 1.63
C ARG A 568 24.40 -8.94 2.45
N TYR A 569 24.49 -10.16 1.94
CA TYR A 569 25.26 -11.20 2.64
C TYR A 569 26.73 -10.78 2.81
N GLY A 570 27.32 -10.13 1.81
CA GLY A 570 28.65 -9.51 1.93
C GLY A 570 28.73 -8.45 3.02
N GLN A 571 27.79 -7.50 3.07
CA GLN A 571 27.73 -6.43 4.07
C GLN A 571 27.48 -6.98 5.47
N VAL A 572 26.58 -7.96 5.62
CA VAL A 572 26.31 -8.65 6.88
C VAL A 572 27.55 -9.40 7.35
N ASN A 573 28.26 -10.08 6.45
CA ASN A 573 29.52 -10.75 6.80
C ASN A 573 30.59 -9.75 7.22
N GLN A 574 30.74 -8.62 6.52
CA GLN A 574 31.66 -7.54 6.90
C GLN A 574 31.29 -6.93 8.26
N LEU A 575 30.00 -6.70 8.53
CA LEU A 575 29.54 -6.21 9.82
C LEU A 575 29.79 -7.24 10.94
N ASN A 576 29.60 -8.53 10.68
CA ASN A 576 29.91 -9.59 11.61
C ASN A 576 31.42 -9.65 11.91
N GLU A 577 32.27 -9.52 10.89
CA GLU A 577 33.73 -9.42 11.06
C GLU A 577 34.13 -8.22 11.93
N LEU A 578 33.49 -7.06 11.72
CA LEU A 578 33.69 -5.86 12.54
C LEU A 578 33.20 -6.05 13.98
N ILE A 579 32.06 -6.73 14.19
CA ILE A 579 31.54 -7.07 15.51
C ILE A 579 32.51 -8.02 16.22
N ASP A 580 33.04 -9.03 15.53
CA ASP A 580 34.01 -9.97 16.08
C ASP A 580 35.34 -9.30 16.43
N GLU A 581 35.79 -8.32 15.62
CA GLU A 581 36.93 -7.48 15.97
C GLU A 581 36.66 -6.63 17.22
N CYS A 582 35.50 -5.98 17.31
CA CYS A 582 35.10 -5.21 18.49
C CYS A 582 35.03 -6.09 19.75
N ASN A 583 34.43 -7.27 19.65
CA ASN A 583 34.31 -8.22 20.75
C ASN A 583 35.69 -8.69 21.22
N ARG A 584 36.62 -9.00 20.31
CA ARG A 584 38.01 -9.32 20.66
C ARG A 584 38.71 -8.17 21.40
N ARG A 585 38.47 -6.93 20.97
CA ARG A 585 39.03 -5.73 21.62
C ARG A 585 38.46 -5.52 23.03
N ILE A 586 37.16 -5.75 23.22
CA ILE A 586 36.50 -5.70 24.53
C ILE A 586 37.09 -6.75 25.48
N SER A 587 37.20 -8.01 25.03
CA SER A 587 37.80 -9.09 25.84
C SER A 587 39.23 -8.75 26.27
N ARG A 588 40.06 -8.23 25.36
CA ARG A 588 41.43 -7.81 25.70
C ARG A 588 41.47 -6.67 26.71
N LEU A 589 40.56 -5.70 26.61
CA LEU A 589 40.45 -4.62 27.58
C LEU A 589 39.99 -5.13 28.95
N HIS A 590 39.08 -6.10 29.01
CA HIS A 590 38.69 -6.76 30.26
C HIS A 590 39.85 -7.53 30.90
N GLU A 591 40.64 -8.29 30.14
CA GLU A 591 41.84 -8.97 30.66
C GLU A 591 42.84 -7.97 31.26
N LEU A 592 43.16 -6.89 30.54
CA LEU A 592 44.06 -5.83 31.04
C LEU A 592 43.51 -5.13 32.29
N ALA A 593 42.19 -4.96 32.38
CA ALA A 593 41.55 -4.42 33.58
C ALA A 593 41.69 -5.38 34.76
N MET A 594 41.46 -6.69 34.56
CA MET A 594 41.65 -7.72 35.58
C MET A 594 43.11 -7.81 36.03
N GLU A 595 44.08 -7.78 35.11
CA GLU A 595 45.50 -7.75 35.45
C GLU A 595 45.86 -6.52 36.28
N ARG A 596 45.32 -5.34 35.91
CA ARG A 596 45.49 -4.11 36.70
C ARG A 596 44.86 -4.22 38.07
N ASP A 597 43.67 -4.80 38.20
CA ASP A 597 43.00 -5.00 39.49
C ASP A 597 43.79 -5.96 40.38
N VAL A 598 44.33 -7.04 39.82
CA VAL A 598 45.23 -7.97 40.53
C VAL A 598 46.50 -7.26 40.97
N LEU A 599 47.10 -6.44 40.10
CA LEU A 599 48.30 -5.67 40.43
C LEU A 599 48.01 -4.65 41.53
N VAL A 600 46.91 -3.92 41.44
CA VAL A 600 46.44 -2.98 42.48
C VAL A 600 46.22 -3.74 43.78
N HIS A 601 45.51 -4.86 43.77
CA HIS A 601 45.27 -5.67 44.96
C HIS A 601 46.58 -6.21 45.57
N THR A 602 47.54 -6.62 44.73
CA THR A 602 48.87 -7.08 45.15
C THR A 602 49.66 -5.95 45.80
N ILE A 603 49.66 -4.76 45.21
CA ILE A 603 50.28 -3.56 45.81
C ILE A 603 49.62 -3.25 47.15
N LEU A 604 48.28 -3.20 47.20
CA LEU A 604 47.51 -2.89 48.41
C LEU A 604 47.73 -3.93 49.54
N SER A 605 47.99 -5.19 49.19
CA SER A 605 48.21 -6.29 50.13
C SER A 605 49.68 -6.48 50.54
N SER A 606 50.63 -5.86 49.84
CA SER A 606 52.06 -5.96 50.14
C SER A 606 52.42 -5.50 51.56
N ARG A 607 53.42 -6.14 52.18
CA ARG A 607 53.93 -5.75 53.52
C ARG A 607 54.36 -4.29 53.54
N SER A 608 55.08 -3.84 52.52
CA SER A 608 55.53 -2.45 52.39
C SER A 608 54.35 -1.50 52.40
N TRP A 609 53.28 -1.77 51.64
CA TRP A 609 52.06 -0.95 51.65
C TRP A 609 51.34 -1.01 53.00
N ARG A 610 51.20 -2.17 53.64
CA ARG A 610 50.54 -2.29 54.94
C ARG A 610 51.32 -1.59 56.08
N ILE A 611 52.65 -1.71 56.11
CA ILE A 611 53.53 -1.10 57.12
C ILE A 611 53.56 0.43 56.97
N THR A 612 53.58 0.93 55.74
CA THR A 612 53.57 2.38 55.47
C THR A 612 52.17 2.99 55.55
N ARG A 613 51.10 2.21 55.81
CA ARG A 613 49.71 2.70 55.95
C ARG A 613 49.56 3.79 57.03
N PRO A 614 50.05 3.62 58.28
CA PRO A 614 50.02 4.69 59.28
C PRO A 614 50.82 5.91 58.86
N PHE A 615 52.00 5.76 58.26
CA PHE A 615 52.80 6.88 57.76
C PHE A 615 52.12 7.63 56.60
N ARG A 616 51.42 6.93 55.69
CA ARG A 616 50.63 7.57 54.62
C ARG A 616 49.36 8.25 55.15
N ALA A 617 48.74 7.71 56.18
CA ALA A 617 47.62 8.37 56.87
C ALA A 617 48.09 9.64 57.57
N ILE A 618 49.20 9.58 58.30
CA ILE A 618 49.86 10.73 58.92
C ILE A 618 50.31 11.73 57.85
N ALA A 619 50.91 11.31 56.74
CA ALA A 619 51.29 12.21 55.65
C ALA A 619 50.08 12.85 54.96
N ARG A 620 48.94 12.15 54.85
CA ARG A 620 47.67 12.73 54.37
C ARG A 620 47.14 13.79 55.35
N VAL A 621 47.16 13.49 56.65
CA VAL A 621 46.71 14.41 57.71
C VAL A 621 47.65 15.60 57.87
N LEU A 622 48.96 15.41 57.70
CA LEU A 622 49.97 16.48 57.70
C LEU A 622 49.87 17.34 56.44
N ARG A 623 49.62 16.74 55.26
CA ARG A 623 49.33 17.51 54.03
C ARG A 623 47.99 18.24 54.09
N SER A 624 46.98 17.70 54.77
CA SER A 624 45.72 18.41 54.99
C SER A 624 45.85 19.51 56.05
N ASN A 625 46.66 19.31 57.10
CA ASN A 625 46.92 20.33 58.12
C ASN A 625 47.90 21.42 57.66
N GLN A 626 48.81 21.13 56.72
CA GLN A 626 49.59 22.17 56.01
C GLN A 626 48.75 22.99 55.03
N ARG A 627 47.56 22.51 54.64
CA ARG A 627 46.59 23.25 53.81
C ARG A 627 45.51 23.98 54.63
N ALA A 628 45.52 23.83 55.96
CA ALA A 628 44.54 24.44 56.88
C ALA A 628 45.17 25.48 57.83
N LYS A 629 46.34 26.01 57.47
CA LYS A 629 46.94 27.23 58.04
C LYS A 629 47.13 28.26 56.95
#